data_AF-A0A7S3HWY0-F1
#
_entry.id   AF-A0A7S3HWY0-F1
#
_cell.length_a   1.000
_cell.length_b   1.000
_cell.length_c   1.000
_cell.angle_alpha   90.00
_cell.angle_beta   90.00
_cell.angle_gamma   90.00
#
_symmetry.space_group_name_H-M   'P 1'
#
loop_
_entity.id
_entity.type
_entity.pdbx_description
1 polymer ?
#
loop_
_entity_poly.entity_id
_entity_poly.type
_entity_poly.pdbx_seq_one_letter_code
_entity_poly.pdbx_strand_id
1 'polypeptide(L)'
;MMLKTGQLEARVHKNIVRNRAEMFAYNMIAMARSVEAIKHACNINWDDFKSDDEKDLVREALRIQQVIKHKNWIEYFRTLRRPTTNYFIACLMLIVIDSMRLSAIENIYISYRMTGMPRTLVRAKLNLPTEEDANTLIEACGFYEDNETKPKVKRVQ
;
A
#
# COMPACT_ATOMS: atom_id res chain seq x y z
N MET A 1 13.19 -34.16 12.93
CA MET A 1 13.29 -34.94 11.68
C MET A 1 13.46 -33.97 10.52
N MET A 2 14.67 -33.83 9.97
CA MET A 2 14.94 -32.91 8.83
C MET A 2 14.57 -33.59 7.51
N LEU A 3 13.77 -32.92 6.68
CA LEU A 3 13.44 -33.40 5.33
C LEU A 3 14.67 -33.27 4.43
N LYS A 4 14.93 -34.26 3.57
CA LYS A 4 15.93 -34.13 2.50
C LYS A 4 15.47 -33.04 1.53
N THR A 5 16.41 -32.28 0.95
CA THR A 5 16.14 -31.05 0.16
C THR A 5 15.03 -31.23 -0.90
N GLY A 6 15.07 -32.31 -1.69
CA GLY A 6 14.02 -32.58 -2.70
C GLY A 6 12.63 -32.92 -2.14
N GLN A 7 12.54 -33.45 -0.91
CA GLN A 7 11.26 -33.68 -0.24
C GLN A 7 10.65 -32.38 0.30
N LEU A 8 11.51 -31.42 0.69
CA LEU A 8 11.07 -30.09 1.11
C LEU A 8 10.53 -29.29 -0.08
N GLU A 9 11.23 -29.29 -1.22
CA GLU A 9 10.80 -28.60 -2.45
C GLU A 9 9.43 -29.09 -2.94
N ALA A 10 9.23 -30.41 -3.02
CA ALA A 10 7.94 -30.99 -3.42
C ALA A 10 6.80 -30.59 -2.47
N ARG A 11 7.07 -30.49 -1.17
CA ARG A 11 6.09 -30.09 -0.16
C ARG A 11 5.76 -28.60 -0.27
N VAL A 12 6.75 -27.75 -0.50
CA VAL A 12 6.56 -26.31 -0.73
C VAL A 12 5.73 -26.08 -2.00
N HIS A 13 6.09 -26.75 -3.10
CA HIS A 13 5.36 -26.63 -4.36
C HIS A 13 3.88 -27.05 -4.20
N LYS A 14 3.62 -28.17 -3.53
CA LYS A 14 2.25 -28.62 -3.23
C LYS A 14 1.45 -27.59 -2.44
N ASN A 15 2.08 -26.92 -1.46
CA ASN A 15 1.43 -25.89 -0.67
C ASN A 15 1.18 -24.60 -1.47
N ILE A 16 2.10 -24.20 -2.35
CA ILE A 16 1.91 -23.05 -3.25
C ILE A 16 0.73 -23.30 -4.20
N VAL A 17 0.63 -24.50 -4.78
CA VAL A 17 -0.48 -24.87 -5.66
C VAL A 17 -1.81 -24.90 -4.89
N ARG A 18 -1.79 -25.35 -3.63
CA ARG A 18 -2.98 -25.36 -2.77
C ARG A 18 -3.46 -23.95 -2.41
N ASN A 19 -2.54 -23.03 -2.15
CA ASN A 19 -2.85 -21.64 -1.75
C ASN A 19 -2.62 -20.66 -2.91
N ARG A 20 -2.91 -21.11 -4.13
CA ARG A 20 -2.56 -20.37 -5.37
C ARG A 20 -3.17 -18.98 -5.38
N ALA A 21 -4.43 -18.83 -4.94
CA ALA A 21 -5.12 -17.54 -4.88
C ALA A 21 -4.42 -16.56 -3.94
N GLU A 22 -4.03 -17.00 -2.73
CA GLU A 22 -3.30 -16.16 -1.77
C GLU A 22 -1.95 -15.72 -2.32
N MET A 23 -1.17 -16.67 -2.84
CA MET A 23 0.15 -16.36 -3.41
C MET A 23 0.04 -15.41 -4.61
N PHE A 24 -0.99 -15.59 -5.44
CA PHE A 24 -1.27 -14.71 -6.56
C PHE A 24 -1.64 -13.30 -6.09
N ALA A 25 -2.56 -13.20 -5.13
CA ALA A 25 -2.96 -11.93 -4.52
C ALA A 25 -1.77 -11.19 -3.92
N TYR A 26 -0.93 -11.88 -3.14
CA TYR A 26 0.26 -11.30 -2.52
C TYR A 26 1.26 -10.79 -3.56
N ASN A 27 1.53 -11.59 -4.59
CA ASN A 27 2.45 -11.20 -5.64
C ASN A 27 1.97 -9.95 -6.39
N MET A 28 0.68 -9.83 -6.65
CA MET A 28 0.12 -8.64 -7.28
C MET A 28 0.30 -7.36 -6.47
N ILE A 29 0.18 -7.43 -5.14
CA ILE A 29 0.39 -6.27 -4.27
C ILE A 29 1.88 -5.93 -4.18
N ALA A 30 2.73 -6.94 -3.97
CA ALA A 30 4.18 -6.77 -3.89
C ALA A 30 4.74 -6.11 -5.16
N MET A 31 4.19 -6.49 -6.32
CA MET A 31 4.60 -5.96 -7.62
C MET A 31 3.64 -4.88 -8.16
N ALA A 32 2.85 -4.21 -7.33
CA ALA A 32 1.75 -3.35 -7.79
C ALA A 32 2.13 -2.21 -8.75
N ARG A 33 3.43 -1.85 -8.83
CA ARG A 33 3.97 -0.83 -9.73
C ARG A 33 4.72 -1.40 -10.94
N SER A 34 4.93 -2.72 -10.98
CA SER A 34 5.63 -3.39 -12.07
C SER A 34 4.71 -3.52 -13.29
N VAL A 35 5.29 -3.36 -14.48
CA VAL A 35 4.59 -3.53 -15.75
C VAL A 35 4.14 -4.99 -15.92
N GLU A 36 4.96 -5.93 -15.45
CA GLU A 36 4.73 -7.37 -15.48
C GLU A 36 3.51 -7.75 -14.64
N ALA A 37 3.39 -7.19 -13.44
CA ALA A 37 2.24 -7.44 -12.57
C ALA A 37 0.94 -6.83 -13.13
N ILE A 38 1.03 -5.68 -13.81
CA ILE A 38 -0.11 -5.08 -14.51
C ILE A 38 -0.54 -5.96 -15.67
N LYS A 39 0.41 -6.47 -16.47
CA LYS A 39 0.13 -7.42 -17.56
C LYS A 39 -0.50 -8.72 -17.03
N HIS A 40 0.02 -9.25 -15.93
CA HIS A 40 -0.56 -10.42 -15.26
C HIS A 40 -1.98 -10.17 -14.76
N ALA A 41 -2.24 -9.00 -14.18
CA ALA A 41 -3.58 -8.59 -13.74
C ALA A 41 -4.59 -8.47 -14.90
N CYS A 42 -4.14 -8.05 -16.08
CA CYS A 42 -5.00 -7.96 -17.27
C CYS A 42 -5.35 -9.32 -17.88
N ASN A 43 -4.52 -10.35 -17.65
CA ASN A 43 -4.65 -11.68 -18.27
C ASN A 43 -5.02 -12.77 -17.25
N ILE A 44 -5.77 -12.42 -16.21
CA ILE A 44 -6.21 -13.38 -15.20
C ILE A 44 -7.15 -14.39 -15.84
N ASN A 45 -6.79 -15.66 -15.76
CA ASN A 45 -7.70 -16.76 -16.05
C ASN A 45 -8.51 -17.07 -14.78
N TRP A 46 -9.78 -16.68 -14.75
CA TRP A 46 -10.62 -16.87 -13.57
C TRP A 46 -10.98 -18.34 -13.28
N ASP A 47 -10.81 -19.22 -14.26
CA ASP A 47 -11.03 -20.67 -14.10
C ASP A 47 -9.92 -21.32 -13.24
N ASP A 48 -8.82 -20.61 -13.00
CA ASP A 48 -7.75 -21.05 -12.11
C ASP A 48 -8.13 -21.00 -10.62
N PHE A 49 -9.23 -20.32 -10.27
CA PHE A 49 -9.72 -20.15 -8.89
C PHE A 49 -11.05 -20.87 -8.72
N LYS A 50 -11.10 -21.84 -7.80
CA LYS A 50 -12.20 -22.82 -7.72
C LYS A 50 -13.33 -22.39 -6.82
N SER A 51 -13.06 -21.52 -5.84
CA SER A 51 -14.04 -21.01 -4.89
C SER A 51 -14.30 -19.52 -5.05
N ASP A 52 -15.47 -19.06 -4.59
CA ASP A 52 -15.80 -17.63 -4.58
C ASP A 52 -14.88 -16.86 -3.64
N ASP A 53 -14.51 -17.44 -2.49
CA ASP A 53 -13.55 -16.84 -1.55
C ASP A 53 -12.18 -16.58 -2.21
N GLU A 54 -11.67 -17.52 -3.00
CA GLU A 54 -10.43 -17.33 -3.77
C GLU A 54 -10.57 -16.20 -4.80
N LYS A 55 -11.70 -16.16 -5.51
CA LYS A 55 -11.97 -15.11 -6.50
C LYS A 55 -12.09 -13.74 -5.84
N ASP A 56 -12.74 -13.67 -4.68
CA ASP A 56 -12.91 -12.43 -3.92
C ASP A 56 -11.58 -11.92 -3.38
N LEU A 57 -10.70 -12.81 -2.90
CA LEU A 57 -9.35 -12.43 -2.51
C LEU A 57 -8.55 -11.84 -3.68
N VAL A 58 -8.62 -12.48 -4.85
CA VAL A 58 -7.94 -11.99 -6.07
C VAL A 58 -8.54 -10.66 -6.54
N ARG A 59 -9.87 -10.49 -6.48
CA ARG A 59 -10.55 -9.22 -6.78
C ARG A 59 -10.14 -8.11 -5.82
N GLU A 60 -10.04 -8.40 -4.52
CA GLU A 60 -9.55 -7.43 -3.54
C GLU A 60 -8.11 -7.03 -3.86
N ALA A 61 -7.24 -7.99 -4.16
CA ALA A 61 -5.87 -7.70 -4.56
C ALA A 61 -5.79 -6.86 -5.84
N LEU A 62 -6.61 -7.13 -6.85
CA LEU A 62 -6.69 -6.33 -8.09
C LEU A 62 -7.09 -4.89 -7.77
N ARG A 63 -8.12 -4.72 -6.95
CA ARG A 63 -8.59 -3.40 -6.53
C ARG A 63 -7.48 -2.62 -5.82
N ILE A 64 -6.77 -3.26 -4.88
CA ILE A 64 -5.67 -2.62 -4.14
C ILE A 64 -4.50 -2.30 -5.08
N GLN A 65 -4.16 -3.20 -6.00
CA GLN A 65 -3.14 -2.95 -7.02
C GLN A 65 -3.45 -1.69 -7.83
N GLN A 66 -4.69 -1.52 -8.30
CA GLN A 66 -5.11 -0.32 -9.03
C GLN A 66 -5.02 0.93 -8.15
N VAL A 67 -5.45 0.84 -6.89
CA VAL A 67 -5.34 1.94 -5.92
C VAL A 67 -3.89 2.41 -5.75
N ILE A 68 -2.94 1.47 -5.63
CA ILE A 68 -1.51 1.76 -5.51
C ILE A 68 -0.95 2.33 -6.82
N LYS A 69 -1.25 1.69 -7.96
CA LYS A 69 -0.80 2.10 -9.30
C LYS A 69 -1.21 3.54 -9.62
N HIS A 70 -2.46 3.89 -9.31
CA HIS A 70 -3.01 5.22 -9.56
C HIS A 70 -2.76 6.21 -8.42
N LYS A 71 -1.95 5.85 -7.41
CA LYS A 71 -1.65 6.71 -6.24
C LYS A 71 -2.91 7.27 -5.57
N ASN A 72 -4.01 6.51 -5.56
CA ASN A 72 -5.26 6.92 -4.91
C ASN A 72 -5.14 6.76 -3.39
N TRP A 73 -4.52 7.74 -2.75
CA TRP A 73 -4.21 7.72 -1.32
C TRP A 73 -5.46 7.62 -0.43
N ILE A 74 -6.58 8.21 -0.85
CA ILE A 74 -7.84 8.16 -0.10
C ILE A 74 -8.31 6.71 0.02
N GLU A 75 -8.42 5.99 -1.11
CA GLU A 75 -8.87 4.60 -1.10
C GLU A 75 -7.82 3.65 -0.49
N TYR A 76 -6.53 3.99 -0.62
CA TYR A 76 -5.45 3.24 0.01
C TYR A 76 -5.56 3.24 1.53
N PHE A 77 -5.62 4.42 2.17
CA PHE A 77 -5.76 4.51 3.63
C PHE A 77 -7.15 4.10 4.11
N ARG A 78 -8.18 4.18 3.25
CA ARG A 78 -9.50 3.59 3.56
C ARG A 78 -9.39 2.07 3.62
N THR A 79 -8.74 1.45 2.63
CA THR A 79 -8.56 -0.01 2.58
C THR A 79 -7.69 -0.51 3.73
N LEU A 80 -6.58 0.15 4.01
CA LEU A 80 -5.66 -0.26 5.09
C LEU A 80 -6.34 -0.28 6.48
N ARG A 81 -7.41 0.50 6.68
CA ARG A 81 -8.19 0.54 7.92
C ARG A 81 -9.39 -0.41 7.96
N ARG A 82 -9.68 -1.11 6.86
CA ARG A 82 -10.83 -2.04 6.85
C ARG A 82 -10.48 -3.26 7.68
N PRO A 83 -11.33 -3.66 8.65
CA PRO A 83 -11.10 -4.85 9.46
C PRO A 83 -11.19 -6.14 8.64
N THR A 84 -11.82 -6.10 7.47
CA THR A 84 -11.97 -7.23 6.56
C THR A 84 -10.77 -7.44 5.65
N THR A 85 -9.84 -6.48 5.56
CA THR A 85 -8.68 -6.63 4.69
C THR A 85 -7.75 -7.69 5.27
N ASN A 86 -7.36 -8.66 4.43
CA ASN A 86 -6.47 -9.74 4.83
C ASN A 86 -5.19 -9.18 5.46
N TYR A 87 -4.78 -9.73 6.61
CA TYR A 87 -3.65 -9.23 7.39
C TYR A 87 -2.35 -9.17 6.57
N PHE A 88 -2.03 -10.23 5.81
CA PHE A 88 -0.82 -10.25 4.99
C PHE A 88 -0.89 -9.24 3.84
N ILE A 89 -2.07 -9.04 3.25
CA ILE A 89 -2.27 -7.97 2.27
C ILE A 89 -2.00 -6.60 2.91
N ALA A 90 -2.51 -6.35 4.11
CA ALA A 90 -2.27 -5.10 4.84
C ALA A 90 -0.76 -4.90 5.10
N CYS A 91 -0.04 -5.94 5.52
CA CYS A 91 1.42 -5.90 5.68
C CYS A 91 2.14 -5.58 4.37
N LEU A 92 1.74 -6.19 3.25
CA LEU A 92 2.32 -5.89 1.93
C LEU A 92 2.04 -4.46 1.48
N MET A 93 0.86 -3.93 1.79
CA MET A 93 0.54 -2.53 1.51
C MET A 93 1.52 -1.59 2.22
N LEU A 94 1.98 -1.92 3.44
CA LEU A 94 2.91 -1.08 4.20
C LEU A 94 4.24 -0.84 3.46
N ILE A 95 4.67 -1.72 2.55
CA ILE A 95 5.90 -1.56 1.76
C ILE A 95 5.87 -0.27 0.92
N VAL A 96 4.68 0.17 0.50
CA VAL A 96 4.51 1.37 -0.34
C VAL A 96 3.90 2.55 0.42
N ILE A 97 3.73 2.45 1.74
CA ILE A 97 2.97 3.42 2.54
C ILE A 97 3.55 4.84 2.42
N ASP A 98 4.85 5.00 2.52
CA ASP A 98 5.46 6.33 2.49
C ASP A 98 5.33 6.99 1.13
N SER A 99 5.40 6.22 0.04
CA SER A 99 5.12 6.75 -1.28
C SER A 99 3.65 7.20 -1.43
N MET A 100 2.71 6.50 -0.79
CA MET A 100 1.30 6.93 -0.76
C MET A 100 1.09 8.15 0.12
N ARG A 101 1.82 8.27 1.25
CA ARG A 101 1.83 9.43 2.13
C ARG A 101 2.34 10.68 1.40
N LEU A 102 3.45 10.57 0.67
CA LEU A 102 4.01 11.64 -0.15
C LEU A 102 2.99 12.14 -1.18
N SER A 103 2.39 11.23 -1.94
CA SER A 103 1.35 11.60 -2.91
C SER A 103 0.13 12.24 -2.24
N ALA A 104 -0.22 11.85 -1.03
CA ALA A 104 -1.30 12.49 -0.28
C ALA A 104 -0.93 13.92 0.13
N ILE A 105 0.28 14.15 0.63
CA ILE A 105 0.78 15.47 1.04
C ILE A 105 0.80 16.43 -0.16
N GLU A 106 1.33 15.97 -1.30
CA GLU A 106 1.33 16.75 -2.55
C GLU A 106 -0.09 17.16 -2.96
N ASN A 107 -1.03 16.21 -2.94
CA ASN A 107 -2.43 16.48 -3.30
C ASN A 107 -3.11 17.43 -2.30
N ILE A 108 -2.91 17.23 -1.00
CA ILE A 108 -3.48 18.11 0.04
C ILE A 108 -2.93 19.54 -0.15
N TYR A 109 -1.63 19.69 -0.32
CA TYR A 109 -1.00 20.99 -0.52
C TYR A 109 -1.56 21.72 -1.76
N ILE A 110 -1.64 21.03 -2.91
CA ILE A 110 -2.11 21.58 -4.17
C ILE A 110 -3.62 21.89 -4.12
N SER A 111 -4.44 20.92 -3.71
CA SER A 111 -5.91 21.05 -3.75
C SER A 111 -6.45 22.11 -2.79
N TYR A 112 -5.81 22.29 -1.64
CA TYR A 112 -6.25 23.28 -0.64
C TYR A 112 -5.51 24.63 -0.76
N ARG A 113 -4.62 24.81 -1.75
CA ARG A 113 -3.78 26.01 -1.94
C ARG A 113 -3.16 26.49 -0.63
N MET A 114 -2.66 25.53 0.15
CA MET A 114 -2.28 25.83 1.53
C MET A 114 -0.98 26.64 1.55
N THR A 115 -0.89 27.60 2.48
CA THR A 115 0.38 28.30 2.77
C THR A 115 1.28 27.49 3.70
N GLY A 116 0.75 26.41 4.29
CA GLY A 116 1.44 25.51 5.22
C GLY A 116 0.67 24.21 5.44
N MET A 117 1.26 23.20 6.09
CA MET A 117 0.67 21.87 6.22
C MET A 117 0.07 21.63 7.63
N PRO A 118 -1.26 21.44 7.78
CA PRO A 118 -1.89 21.21 9.07
C PRO A 118 -1.60 19.79 9.60
N ARG A 119 -0.74 19.71 10.62
CA ARG A 119 -0.28 18.45 11.25
C ARG A 119 -1.41 17.52 11.68
N THR A 120 -2.46 18.07 12.30
CA THR A 120 -3.64 17.30 12.74
C THR A 120 -4.40 16.64 11.59
N LEU A 121 -4.52 17.34 10.45
CA LEU A 121 -5.17 16.79 9.26
C LEU A 121 -4.33 15.66 8.67
N VAL A 122 -3.01 15.88 8.54
CA VAL A 122 -2.07 14.87 8.00
C VAL A 122 -2.09 13.62 8.86
N ARG A 123 -1.96 13.75 10.18
CA ARG A 123 -2.01 12.61 11.11
C ARG A 123 -3.29 11.80 10.98
N ALA A 124 -4.44 12.47 11.01
CA ALA A 124 -5.75 11.82 10.93
C ALA A 124 -6.00 11.13 9.57
N LYS A 125 -5.50 11.71 8.48
CA LYS A 125 -5.74 11.21 7.12
C LYS A 125 -4.76 10.12 6.69
N LEU A 126 -3.50 10.16 7.16
CA LEU A 126 -2.41 9.31 6.67
C LEU A 126 -2.01 8.15 7.58
N ASN A 127 -2.84 7.86 8.59
CA ASN A 127 -2.64 6.74 9.50
C ASN A 127 -1.26 6.77 10.17
N LEU A 128 -0.89 7.93 10.71
CA LEU A 128 0.36 8.12 11.44
C LEU A 128 0.13 7.79 12.92
N PRO A 129 0.91 6.86 13.50
CA PRO A 129 0.72 6.41 14.88
C PRO A 129 0.86 7.56 15.89
N THR A 130 1.90 8.36 15.74
CA THR A 130 2.23 9.44 16.68
C THR A 130 2.17 10.81 16.02
N GLU A 131 2.19 11.85 16.85
CA GLU A 131 2.36 13.22 16.39
C GLU A 131 3.79 13.49 15.92
N GLU A 132 4.77 12.84 16.54
CA GLU A 132 6.17 12.87 16.12
C GLU A 132 6.35 12.35 14.69
N ASP A 133 5.74 11.21 14.35
CA ASP A 133 5.77 10.66 12.98
C ASP A 133 5.20 11.65 11.96
N ALA A 134 4.14 12.37 12.34
CA ALA A 134 3.53 13.38 11.48
C ALA A 134 4.45 14.58 11.26
N ASN A 135 5.13 15.03 12.31
CA ASN A 135 6.09 16.13 12.23
C ASN A 135 7.28 15.74 11.36
N THR A 136 7.88 14.58 11.60
CA THR A 136 9.02 14.06 10.81
C THR A 136 8.66 13.95 9.34
N LEU A 137 7.47 13.42 9.00
CA LEU A 137 7.03 13.30 7.62
C LEU A 137 6.84 14.68 6.95
N ILE A 138 6.22 15.62 7.65
CA ILE A 138 5.95 16.97 7.14
C ILE A 138 7.27 17.73 6.91
N GLU A 139 8.22 17.63 7.84
CA GLU A 139 9.56 18.21 7.72
C GLU A 139 10.36 17.58 6.59
N ALA A 140 10.32 16.24 6.45
CA ALA A 140 10.93 15.53 5.33
C ALA A 140 10.36 15.96 3.96
N CYS A 141 9.11 16.44 3.94
CA CYS A 141 8.48 17.03 2.76
C CYS A 141 8.81 18.52 2.55
N GLY A 142 9.67 19.11 3.39
CA GLY A 142 10.12 20.50 3.26
C GLY A 142 9.21 21.55 3.91
N PHE A 143 8.27 21.13 4.75
CA PHE A 143 7.40 22.02 5.52
C PHE A 143 7.96 22.19 6.94
N TYR A 144 8.37 23.40 7.28
CA TYR A 144 8.97 23.70 8.59
C TYR A 144 8.12 24.74 9.33
N GLU A 145 8.10 24.64 10.66
CA GLU A 145 7.67 25.74 11.52
C GLU A 145 8.85 26.70 11.70
N ASP A 146 8.73 27.93 11.20
CA ASP A 146 9.51 29.04 11.74
C ASP A 146 8.88 29.40 13.10
N ASN A 147 9.69 29.91 14.04
CA ASN A 147 9.24 30.42 15.36
C ASN A 147 8.15 31.52 15.29
N GLU A 148 7.68 31.88 14.09
CA GLU A 148 6.58 32.79 13.81
C GLU A 148 5.29 32.05 13.37
N THR A 149 4.82 31.02 14.10
CA THR A 149 3.45 30.44 14.03
C THR A 149 2.85 30.05 12.66
N LYS A 150 3.60 30.11 11.56
CA LYS A 150 3.12 29.77 10.22
C LYS A 150 4.07 28.77 9.59
N PRO A 151 3.58 27.63 9.08
CA PRO A 151 4.42 26.72 8.33
C PRO A 151 4.87 27.43 7.05
N LYS A 152 6.17 27.41 6.75
CA LYS A 152 6.73 27.90 5.48
C LYS A 152 7.27 26.71 4.68
N VAL A 153 7.13 26.79 3.35
CA VAL A 153 7.73 25.84 2.42
C VAL A 153 9.12 26.35 2.04
N LYS A 154 10.18 25.62 2.38
CA LYS A 154 11.51 25.87 1.79
C LYS A 154 11.71 24.88 0.65
N ARG A 155 11.70 25.37 -0.60
CA ARG A 155 12.22 24.58 -1.73
C ARG A 155 13.71 24.40 -1.51
N VAL A 156 14.15 23.16 -1.30
CA VAL A 156 15.56 22.79 -1.44
C VAL A 156 15.86 22.86 -2.94
N GLN A 157 16.75 23.76 -3.33
CA GLN A 157 17.28 23.86 -4.69
C GLN A 157 18.30 22.76 -4.95
#